data_AF-A0A6B9ZA29-F1
#
_entry.id   AF-A0A6B9ZA29-F1
#
_cell.length_a   1.000
_cell.length_b   1.000
_cell.length_c   1.000
_cell.angle_alpha   90.00
_cell.angle_beta   90.00
_cell.angle_gamma   90.00
#
_symmetry.space_group_name_H-M   'P 1'
#
loop_
_entity.id
_entity.type
_entity.pdbx_description
1 polymer ?
#
loop_
_entity_poly.entity_id
_entity_poly.type
_entity_poly.pdbx_seq_one_letter_code
_entity_poly.pdbx_strand_id
1 'polypeptide(L)'
;MTEKLTINGQSVWVIVEALDAQHGNPDIIPAEYFIAYYNMQEPPVAASSHEPGKMPGKLFTDGGDSPKRFLSPVEAIEYATEKLPEIMEL
;
A
#
# COMPACT_ATOMS: atom_id res chain seq x y z
N MET A 1 5.94 -2.24 5.81
CA MET A 1 7.17 -2.11 4.98
C MET A 1 7.08 -0.80 4.23
N THR A 2 8.18 -0.07 4.09
CA THR A 2 8.21 1.17 3.31
C THR A 2 9.37 1.11 2.33
N GLU A 3 9.08 1.35 1.06
CA GLU A 3 10.05 1.25 -0.04
C GLU A 3 10.09 2.58 -0.82
N LYS A 4 11.28 3.00 -1.24
CA LYS A 4 11.45 4.19 -2.07
C LYS A 4 11.76 3.79 -3.51
N LEU A 5 10.84 4.09 -4.42
CA LEU A 5 10.97 3.84 -5.84
C LEU A 5 11.38 5.12 -6.60
N THR A 6 12.06 4.93 -7.73
CA THR A 6 12.31 6.02 -8.70
C THR A 6 11.45 5.75 -9.93
N ILE A 7 10.41 6.57 -10.13
CA ILE A 7 9.47 6.47 -11.24
C ILE A 7 9.67 7.71 -12.10
N ASN A 8 10.08 7.52 -13.36
CA ASN A 8 10.32 8.60 -14.32
C ASN A 8 11.19 9.76 -13.77
N GLY A 9 12.23 9.43 -13.00
CA GLY A 9 13.15 10.41 -12.38
C GLY A 9 12.61 11.09 -11.11
N GLN A 10 11.39 10.77 -10.67
CA GLN A 10 10.80 11.24 -9.43
C GLN A 10 10.89 10.17 -8.34
N SER A 11 11.16 10.59 -7.11
CA SER A 11 11.09 9.70 -5.95
C SER A 11 9.65 9.52 -5.50
N VAL A 12 9.23 8.26 -5.33
CA VAL A 12 7.91 7.89 -4.80
C VAL A 12 8.09 6.91 -3.67
N TRP A 13 7.37 7.13 -2.58
CA TRP A 13 7.37 6.25 -1.42
C TRP A 13 6.17 5.33 -1.47
N VAL A 14 6.39 4.03 -1.35
CA VAL A 14 5.36 3.00 -1.29
C VAL A 14 5.33 2.43 0.12
N ILE A 15 4.18 2.53 0.78
CA ILE A 15 3.96 2.02 2.14
C ILE A 15 3.05 0.81 2.02
N VAL A 16 3.55 -0.35 2.45
CA VAL A 16 2.82 -1.62 2.45
C VAL A 16 2.51 -2.01 3.88
N GLU A 17 1.23 -2.28 4.14
CA GLU A 17 0.72 -2.64 5.46
C GLU A 17 -0.03 -3.96 5.40
N ALA A 18 0.10 -4.76 6.46
CA ALA A 18 -0.77 -5.89 6.66
C ALA A 18 -2.20 -5.38 6.92
N LEU A 19 -3.16 -5.97 6.21
CA LEU A 19 -4.57 -5.84 6.48
C LEU A 19 -4.95 -7.01 7.37
N ASP A 20 -5.18 -6.74 8.64
CA ASP A 20 -5.60 -7.78 9.57
C ASP A 20 -6.97 -8.33 9.13
N ALA A 21 -7.01 -9.62 8.81
CA ALA A 21 -8.24 -10.29 8.40
C ALA A 21 -9.19 -10.55 9.59
N GLN A 22 -8.78 -10.18 10.80
CA GLN A 22 -9.59 -10.37 11.99
C GLN A 22 -10.70 -9.33 12.11
N HIS A 23 -11.87 -9.68 11.60
CA HIS A 23 -13.12 -9.42 12.32
C HIS A 23 -13.97 -10.71 12.30
N GLY A 24 -13.81 -11.57 13.32
CA GLY A 24 -14.96 -12.32 13.85
C GLY A 24 -14.89 -13.84 14.01
N ASN A 25 -13.86 -14.56 13.52
CA ASN A 25 -13.84 -16.03 13.68
C ASN A 25 -12.45 -16.58 14.10
N PRO A 26 -12.31 -17.11 15.33
CA PRO A 26 -11.07 -17.70 15.82
C PRO A 26 -10.70 -19.04 15.17
N ASP A 27 -11.61 -19.68 14.43
CA ASP A 27 -11.39 -20.98 13.76
C ASP A 27 -10.83 -20.85 12.33
N ILE A 28 -10.67 -19.62 11.82
CA ILE A 28 -10.12 -19.36 10.48
C ILE A 28 -8.67 -18.94 10.65
N ILE A 29 -7.75 -19.66 9.99
CA ILE A 29 -6.38 -19.20 9.82
C ILE A 29 -6.45 -17.90 9.00
N PRO A 30 -6.10 -16.74 9.58
CA PRO A 30 -6.23 -15.48 8.88
C PRO A 30 -5.36 -15.51 7.62
N ALA A 31 -5.95 -15.32 6.45
CA ALA A 31 -5.18 -14.96 5.28
C ALA A 31 -4.71 -13.53 5.51
N GLU A 32 -3.43 -13.36 5.86
CA GLU A 32 -2.82 -12.04 5.96
C GLU A 32 -2.72 -11.48 4.55
N TYR A 33 -3.55 -10.48 4.26
CA TYR A 33 -3.45 -9.71 3.03
C TYR A 33 -2.62 -8.47 3.30
N PHE A 34 -2.02 -7.93 2.25
CA PHE A 34 -1.33 -6.66 2.29
C PHE A 34 -2.09 -5.63 1.46
N ILE A 35 -2.03 -4.38 1.88
CA ILE A 35 -2.49 -3.23 1.12
C ILE A 35 -1.32 -2.27 0.93
N ALA A 36 -1.38 -1.45 -0.11
CA ALA A 36 -0.31 -0.52 -0.41
C ALA A 36 -0.82 0.90 -0.67
N TYR A 37 -0.03 1.85 -0.23
CA TYR A 37 -0.21 3.28 -0.43
C TYR A 37 1.01 3.85 -1.16
N TYR A 38 0.83 4.96 -1.87
CA TYR A 38 1.92 5.70 -2.48
C TYR A 38 1.88 7.18 -2.12
N ASN A 39 3.06 7.80 -2.01
CA ASN A 39 3.22 9.20 -1.65
C ASN A 39 4.41 9.83 -2.39
N MET A 40 4.23 11.04 -2.91
CA MET A 40 5.29 11.82 -3.56
C MET A 40 6.22 12.50 -2.56
N GLN A 41 5.78 12.64 -1.31
CA GLN A 41 6.56 13.16 -0.21
C GLN A 41 7.01 12.02 0.68
N GLU A 42 8.16 12.19 1.33
CA GLU A 42 8.62 11.24 2.33
C GLU A 42 7.58 11.14 3.45
N PRO A 43 7.03 9.94 3.71
CA PRO A 43 6.07 9.77 4.77
C PRO A 43 6.77 9.96 6.12
N PRO A 44 6.10 10.53 7.13
CA PRO A 44 6.65 10.56 8.48
C PRO A 44 6.95 9.11 8.94
N VAL A 45 7.97 8.94 9.79
CA VAL A 45 8.46 7.63 10.26
C VAL A 45 7.35 6.72 10.83
N ALA A 46 6.24 7.31 11.29
CA ALA A 46 5.07 6.62 11.82
C ALA A 46 3.82 6.72 10.93
N ALA A 47 3.97 6.84 9.61
CA ALA A 47 2.82 6.86 8.69
C ALA A 47 2.21 5.46 8.58
N SER A 48 1.06 5.26 9.20
CA SER A 48 0.31 4.01 9.16
C SER A 48 -1.18 4.29 9.01
N SER A 49 -1.89 3.49 8.20
CA SER A 49 -3.36 3.59 8.09
C SER A 49 -4.08 3.05 9.33
N HIS A 50 -3.37 2.32 10.19
CA HIS A 50 -3.88 1.79 11.46
C HIS A 50 -3.96 2.84 12.57
N GLU A 51 -3.35 4.01 12.37
CA GLU A 51 -3.38 5.11 13.32
C GLU A 51 -4.38 6.21 12.89
N PRO A 52 -5.39 6.55 13.71
CA PRO A 52 -6.37 7.59 13.38
C PRO A 52 -5.71 8.93 13.04
N GLY A 53 -6.08 9.50 11.90
CA GLY A 53 -5.56 10.79 11.43
C GLY A 53 -4.20 10.73 10.74
N LYS A 54 -3.60 9.54 10.60
CA LYS A 54 -2.42 9.31 9.77
C LYS A 54 -2.83 8.60 8.49
N MET A 55 -2.56 9.23 7.35
CA MET A 55 -2.70 8.58 6.04
C MET A 55 -1.32 8.40 5.44
N PRO A 56 -0.92 7.16 5.09
CA PRO A 56 0.38 6.90 4.50
C PRO A 56 0.56 7.58 3.12
N GLY A 57 -0.55 7.79 2.42
CA GLY A 57 -0.60 8.40 1.10
C GLY A 57 -1.90 8.06 0.39
N LYS A 58 -1.85 8.02 -0.94
CA LYS A 58 -2.96 7.55 -1.78
C LYS A 58 -2.98 6.02 -1.80
N LEU A 59 -4.15 5.42 -1.59
CA LEU A 59 -4.34 3.97 -1.57
C LEU A 59 -4.43 3.39 -2.99
N PHE A 60 -3.81 2.25 -3.25
CA PHE A 60 -4.09 1.46 -4.45
C PHE A 60 -5.43 0.73 -4.31
N THR A 61 -6.34 0.91 -5.28
CA THR A 61 -7.68 0.31 -5.27
C THR A 61 -7.91 -0.64 -6.45
N ASP A 62 -8.82 -1.60 -6.32
CA ASP A 62 -9.17 -2.60 -7.37
C ASP A 62 -10.37 -2.16 -8.23
N GLY A 63 -10.54 -0.84 -8.39
CA GLY A 63 -11.74 -0.22 -8.96
C GLY A 63 -12.72 0.22 -7.86
N GLY A 64 -13.05 1.51 -7.85
CA GLY A 64 -13.82 2.14 -6.77
C GLY A 64 -12.97 2.39 -5.51
N ASP A 65 -13.61 2.36 -4.34
CA ASP A 65 -13.01 2.73 -3.04
C ASP A 65 -12.44 1.54 -2.25
N SER A 66 -12.44 0.33 -2.82
CA SER A 66 -11.95 -0.86 -2.12
C SER A 66 -10.43 -1.02 -2.24
N PRO A 67 -9.69 -1.22 -1.13
CA PRO A 67 -8.25 -1.47 -1.16
C PRO A 67 -7.93 -2.68 -2.03
N LYS A 68 -6.94 -2.54 -2.92
CA LYS A 68 -6.35 -3.69 -3.59
C LYS A 68 -5.59 -4.53 -2.57
N ARG A 69 -5.89 -5.82 -2.54
CA ARG A 69 -5.26 -6.80 -1.63
C ARG A 69 -4.18 -7.58 -2.37
N PHE A 70 -3.04 -7.75 -1.70
CA PHE A 70 -1.90 -8.52 -2.16
C PHE A 70 -1.64 -9.69 -1.20
N LEU A 71 -1.09 -10.78 -1.69
CA LEU A 71 -0.72 -11.95 -0.89
C LEU A 71 0.66 -11.82 -0.26
N SER A 72 1.47 -10.86 -0.71
CA SER A 72 2.77 -10.58 -0.11
C SER A 72 3.14 -9.10 -0.24
N PRO A 73 4.07 -8.59 0.60
CA PRO A 73 4.61 -7.25 0.42
C PRO A 73 5.37 -7.09 -0.90
N VAL A 74 5.99 -8.16 -1.40
CA VAL A 74 6.74 -8.16 -2.66
C VAL A 74 5.80 -7.94 -3.84
N GLU A 75 4.70 -8.68 -3.90
CA GLU A 75 3.67 -8.52 -4.92
C GLU A 75 3.12 -7.08 -4.95
N ALA A 76 2.95 -6.47 -3.78
CA ALA A 76 2.51 -5.07 -3.67
C ALA A 76 3.51 -4.07 -4.27
N ILE A 77 4.82 -4.32 -4.10
CA ILE A 77 5.89 -3.48 -4.67
C ILE A 77 6.02 -3.70 -6.18
N GLU A 78 5.90 -4.95 -6.65
CA GLU A 78 5.89 -5.28 -8.07
C GLU A 78 4.73 -4.57 -8.76
N TYR A 79 3.52 -4.68 -8.21
CA TYR A 79 2.35 -3.95 -8.70
C TYR A 79 2.56 -2.43 -8.72
N ALA A 80 3.13 -1.85 -7.64
CA ALA A 80 3.39 -0.43 -7.58
C ALA A 80 4.40 0.01 -8.66
N THR A 81 5.43 -0.79 -8.92
CA THR A 81 6.43 -0.52 -9.96
C THR A 81 5.81 -0.50 -11.35
N GLU A 82 4.85 -1.41 -11.62
CA GLU A 82 4.13 -1.47 -12.88
C GLU A 82 3.10 -0.34 -13.05
N LYS A 83 2.38 0.01 -11.98
CA LYS A 83 1.23 0.93 -12.05
C LYS A 83 1.54 2.40 -11.82
N LEU A 84 2.56 2.73 -11.04
CA LEU A 84 2.92 4.13 -10.80
C LEU A 84 3.27 4.88 -12.10
N PRO A 85 3.99 4.32 -13.09
CA PRO A 85 4.21 4.99 -14.37
C PRO A 85 2.91 5.38 -15.09
N GLU A 86 1.88 4.53 -15.04
CA GLU A 86 0.57 4.81 -15.65
C GLU A 86 -0.20 5.87 -14.85
N ILE A 87 -0.21 5.77 -13.52
CA ILE A 87 -0.95 6.65 -12.61
C ILE A 87 -0.37 8.06 -12.57
N MET A 88 0.94 8.18 -12.72
CA MET A 88 1.65 9.46 -12.60
C MET A 88 1.66 10.27 -13.89
N GLU A 89 0.89 9.86 -14.91
CA GLU A 89 0.76 10.49 -16.25
C GLU A 89 1.97 11.35 -16.65
N LEU A 90 2.96 10.69 -17.27
CA LEU A 90 3.88 11.35 -18.21
C LEU A 90 3.54 10.93 -19.63
#